data_AF-A0A961FUT6-F1
#
_entry.id   AF-A0A961FUT6-F1
#
_cell.length_a   1.000
_cell.length_b   1.000
_cell.length_c   1.000
_cell.angle_alpha   90.00
_cell.angle_beta   90.00
_cell.angle_gamma   90.00
#
_symmetry.space_group_name_H-M   'P 1'
#
loop_
_entity.id
_entity.type
_entity.pdbx_description
1 polymer ?
#
loop_
_entity_poly.entity_id
_entity_poly.type
_entity_poly.pdbx_seq_one_letter_code
_entity_poly.pdbx_strand_id
1 'polypeptide(L)'
;MARARKAEEERSMDSLMDAMTNVVGILLLILIVSSLGISAAVKKVIDSLPQVTEEEYERMKVSRENMLENLQKLRQTQTDTEKNQKTEEEAKQLALELEEFEKNNKDLTDKTSDIEEWRRRVTDQETKKTEKDEKVKVAAAELANLRAILDQTPEREVKDATLVKMPNPRLAPQEARAFYAVCKNQKLYFVGDPYDHVFSVAKAIEDNFTKLAFTGEGIGSFTYPIVGTKQNDARTGYLPLDETVRRTSRMDKDYAAWEAVKIVEFSRAGAEPNYTYTVNPEKGMLTRLFGNVDRREFQVHKFRLDEGKVKAFFGDGKLGPKDFKYFVVRNGTTDRLKLSLGFKEEGGLSIEQFKARNSPFEQALKTAQVSRGSLVYFYVAPDSFNVYLAAREMSETLAILAGWTTFTGDVLELKAMSLRETISLNVGGLPAAEYRKIADTAGQALAAKLKDEVENFDAKVAAAVPKEMTDPAEKAKFIAALTAERKDWIYRNLQPWVRAIYESAFAVAEVNGDKQVRIDVHPPEIPFTRLFTGSPPPSAPKPPPDPNAPKPKPRPAAPPGTRLILD
;
A
#
# COMPACT_ATOMS: atom_id res chain seq x y z
N MET A 1 58.50 25.51 -55.81
CA MET A 1 59.66 24.81 -56.39
C MET A 1 59.85 23.49 -55.67
N ALA A 2 60.02 22.41 -56.43
CA ALA A 2 60.80 21.19 -56.17
C ALA A 2 60.62 20.41 -54.84
N ARG A 3 60.68 19.07 -54.76
CA ARG A 3 60.59 17.92 -55.68
C ARG A 3 60.67 16.67 -54.78
N ALA A 4 59.65 15.81 -54.86
CA ALA A 4 59.62 14.33 -54.88
C ALA A 4 60.64 13.39 -54.18
N ARG A 5 60.08 12.20 -53.79
CA ARG A 5 60.64 10.81 -53.66
C ARG A 5 61.31 10.43 -52.31
N LYS A 6 61.24 9.19 -51.78
CA LYS A 6 60.67 7.87 -52.18
C LYS A 6 60.59 6.95 -50.94
N ALA A 7 59.79 5.89 -51.06
CA ALA A 7 59.73 4.62 -50.32
C ALA A 7 60.99 4.13 -49.57
N GLU A 8 60.80 3.64 -48.33
CA GLU A 8 61.72 2.72 -47.65
C GLU A 8 61.10 2.10 -46.38
N GLU A 9 60.21 1.10 -46.52
CA GLU A 9 59.84 0.19 -45.40
C GLU A 9 59.81 -1.29 -45.82
N GLU A 10 59.92 -1.62 -47.12
CA GLU A 10 60.11 -3.00 -47.63
C GLU A 10 61.59 -3.46 -47.67
N ARG A 11 62.53 -2.70 -47.08
CA ARG A 11 63.99 -2.93 -47.16
C ARG A 11 64.62 -3.59 -45.93
N SER A 12 63.86 -3.90 -44.87
CA SER A 12 64.42 -4.41 -43.61
C SER A 12 64.43 -5.94 -43.48
N MET A 13 63.62 -6.68 -44.24
CA MET A 13 63.56 -8.15 -44.15
C MET A 13 64.52 -8.87 -45.12
N ASP A 14 64.89 -8.23 -46.24
CA ASP A 14 65.85 -8.76 -47.22
C ASP A 14 67.32 -8.57 -46.75
N SER A 15 67.61 -7.43 -46.11
CA SER A 15 68.89 -7.15 -45.43
C SER A 15 69.16 -8.09 -44.25
N LEU A 16 68.10 -8.56 -43.59
CA LEU A 16 68.19 -9.55 -42.51
C LEU A 16 68.54 -10.95 -43.05
N MET A 17 68.03 -11.31 -44.24
CA MET A 17 68.30 -12.58 -44.89
C MET A 17 69.73 -12.64 -45.49
N ASP A 18 70.24 -11.51 -45.97
CA ASP A 18 71.62 -11.35 -46.45
C ASP A 18 72.63 -11.38 -45.27
N ALA A 19 72.28 -10.79 -44.12
CA ALA A 19 73.08 -10.84 -42.90
C ALA A 19 73.15 -12.25 -42.27
N MET A 20 72.05 -13.02 -42.30
CA MET A 20 72.04 -14.40 -41.80
C MET A 20 72.92 -15.34 -42.63
N THR A 21 73.08 -15.10 -43.93
CA THR A 21 73.87 -15.97 -44.80
C THR A 21 75.39 -15.71 -44.64
N ASN A 22 75.80 -14.47 -44.37
CA ASN A 22 77.21 -14.10 -44.15
C ASN A 22 77.73 -14.56 -42.76
N VAL A 23 76.88 -14.51 -41.74
CA VAL A 23 77.22 -14.96 -40.37
C VAL A 23 77.42 -16.48 -40.31
N VAL A 24 76.60 -17.24 -41.07
CA VAL A 24 76.77 -18.70 -41.19
C VAL A 24 78.08 -19.06 -41.90
N GLY A 25 78.53 -18.26 -42.87
CA GLY A 25 79.83 -18.44 -43.54
C GLY A 25 81.05 -18.25 -42.64
N ILE A 26 81.00 -17.27 -41.72
CA ILE A 26 82.08 -16.99 -40.75
C ILE A 26 82.16 -18.04 -39.65
N LEU A 27 81.01 -18.55 -39.19
CA LEU A 27 80.96 -19.61 -38.17
C LEU A 27 81.60 -20.91 -38.66
N LEU A 28 81.45 -21.23 -39.94
CA LEU A 28 82.05 -22.42 -40.56
C LEU A 28 83.59 -22.35 -40.62
N LEU A 29 84.17 -21.15 -40.71
CA LEU A 29 85.62 -20.94 -40.84
C LEU A 29 86.33 -20.94 -39.47
N ILE A 30 85.69 -20.38 -38.43
CA ILE A 30 86.23 -20.38 -37.05
C ILE A 30 86.22 -21.79 -36.45
N LEU A 31 85.22 -22.61 -36.78
CA LEU A 31 85.12 -23.99 -36.31
C LEU A 31 86.28 -24.87 -36.82
N ILE A 32 86.91 -24.50 -37.94
CA ILE A 32 88.11 -25.16 -38.47
C ILE A 32 89.37 -24.79 -37.67
N VAL A 33 89.45 -23.58 -37.09
CA VAL A 33 90.66 -23.07 -36.40
C VAL A 33 90.73 -23.44 -34.92
N SER A 34 89.58 -23.59 -34.24
CA SER A 34 89.55 -23.82 -32.78
C SER A 34 89.80 -25.27 -32.34
N SER A 35 89.84 -26.23 -33.26
CA SER A 35 90.01 -27.66 -32.95
C SER A 35 91.43 -28.04 -32.48
N LEU A 36 92.32 -27.08 -32.17
CA LEU A 36 93.77 -27.32 -32.09
C LEU A 36 94.55 -26.89 -30.80
N GLY A 37 93.97 -26.58 -29.63
CA GLY A 37 94.81 -26.67 -28.40
C GLY A 37 94.36 -26.05 -27.06
N ILE A 38 94.46 -26.85 -25.98
CA ILE A 38 94.35 -26.49 -24.54
C ILE A 38 95.51 -27.18 -23.80
N SER A 39 96.28 -26.50 -22.90
CA SER A 39 96.94 -27.20 -21.75
C SER A 39 97.81 -26.43 -20.72
N ALA A 40 98.11 -25.12 -20.80
CA ALA A 40 99.36 -24.67 -20.14
C ALA A 40 99.35 -24.14 -18.66
N ALA A 41 98.24 -23.88 -17.96
CA ALA A 41 98.33 -22.99 -16.75
C ALA A 41 97.56 -23.43 -15.48
N VAL A 42 98.13 -24.36 -14.71
CA VAL A 42 97.69 -24.66 -13.31
C VAL A 42 98.85 -24.72 -12.29
N LYS A 43 100.12 -24.69 -12.70
CA LYS A 43 101.23 -25.16 -11.85
C LYS A 43 101.79 -24.20 -10.77
N LYS A 44 101.15 -23.09 -10.45
CA LYS A 44 101.62 -22.15 -9.42
C LYS A 44 100.52 -21.69 -8.45
N VAL A 45 99.62 -22.62 -8.12
CA VAL A 45 99.13 -22.69 -6.74
C VAL A 45 100.36 -22.97 -5.85
N ILE A 46 100.29 -22.61 -4.56
CA ILE A 46 101.06 -23.21 -3.45
C ILE A 46 102.56 -22.82 -3.49
N ASP A 47 103.00 -21.78 -2.80
CA ASP A 47 103.54 -21.87 -1.44
C ASP A 47 103.76 -20.41 -1.02
N SER A 48 103.04 -19.80 -0.07
CA SER A 48 103.24 -20.07 1.35
C SER A 48 102.48 -18.98 2.11
N LEU A 49 101.48 -19.38 2.88
CA LEU A 49 100.88 -18.64 4.01
C LEU A 49 101.23 -19.47 5.27
N PRO A 50 101.25 -18.98 6.53
CA PRO A 50 100.66 -17.76 7.14
C PRO A 50 101.64 -17.07 8.18
N GLN A 51 101.38 -16.04 9.02
CA GLN A 51 100.31 -15.76 10.01
C GLN A 51 100.26 -14.27 10.49
N VAL A 52 99.03 -13.75 10.62
CA VAL A 52 98.45 -12.98 11.77
C VAL A 52 98.79 -11.49 11.98
N THR A 53 97.82 -10.63 11.66
CA THR A 53 97.21 -9.59 12.53
C THR A 53 95.92 -9.06 11.85
N GLU A 54 95.10 -8.26 12.54
CA GLU A 54 93.65 -8.04 12.30
C GLU A 54 93.22 -7.46 10.92
N GLU A 55 94.14 -7.09 10.03
CA GLU A 55 93.81 -6.63 8.66
C GLU A 55 93.92 -7.71 7.57
N GLU A 56 94.54 -8.86 7.83
CA GLU A 56 94.72 -9.93 6.82
C GLU A 56 93.65 -11.06 6.90
N TYR A 57 92.82 -11.06 7.94
CA TYR A 57 91.74 -12.04 8.16
C TYR A 57 90.51 -11.84 7.24
N GLU A 58 90.21 -10.61 6.80
CA GLU A 58 89.03 -10.35 5.95
C GLU A 58 89.26 -10.67 4.46
N ARG A 59 90.48 -10.46 3.93
CA ARG A 59 90.74 -10.65 2.49
C ARG A 59 90.84 -12.12 2.08
N MET A 60 91.34 -12.99 2.96
CA MET A 60 91.47 -14.42 2.65
C MET A 60 90.15 -15.20 2.73
N LYS A 61 89.18 -14.75 3.53
CA LYS A 61 87.85 -15.40 3.63
C LYS A 61 87.04 -15.21 2.35
N VAL A 62 86.96 -13.98 1.86
CA VAL A 62 86.26 -13.64 0.61
C VAL A 62 86.89 -14.34 -0.60
N SER A 63 88.21 -14.42 -0.66
CA SER A 63 88.92 -15.12 -1.76
C SER A 63 88.65 -16.62 -1.80
N ARG A 64 88.45 -17.28 -0.65
CA ARG A 64 88.22 -18.73 -0.60
C ARG A 64 86.79 -19.10 -0.98
N GLU A 65 85.81 -18.32 -0.53
CA GLU A 65 84.41 -18.55 -0.86
C GLU A 65 84.15 -18.39 -2.36
N ASN A 66 84.72 -17.35 -3.00
CA ASN A 66 84.58 -17.12 -4.44
C ASN A 66 85.22 -18.24 -5.30
N MET A 67 86.34 -18.83 -4.87
CA MET A 67 86.97 -19.94 -5.61
C MET A 67 86.15 -21.23 -5.55
N LEU A 68 85.55 -21.53 -4.38
CA LEU A 68 84.71 -22.72 -4.21
C LEU A 68 83.44 -22.61 -5.05
N GLU A 69 82.83 -21.43 -5.08
CA GLU A 69 81.61 -21.20 -5.85
C GLU A 69 81.85 -21.34 -7.37
N ASN A 70 82.96 -20.82 -7.88
CA ASN A 70 83.30 -20.92 -9.30
C ASN A 70 83.65 -22.34 -9.75
N LEU A 71 84.33 -23.13 -8.90
CA LEU A 71 84.62 -24.53 -9.21
C LEU A 71 83.36 -25.40 -9.23
N GLN A 72 82.39 -25.12 -8.36
CA GLN A 72 81.09 -25.79 -8.39
C GLN A 72 80.32 -25.47 -9.67
N LYS A 73 80.27 -24.19 -10.08
CA LYS A 73 79.56 -23.76 -11.29
C LYS A 73 80.11 -24.42 -12.56
N LEU A 74 81.43 -24.50 -12.69
CA LEU A 74 82.09 -25.10 -13.86
C LEU A 74 81.88 -26.61 -13.99
N ARG A 75 81.83 -27.34 -12.86
CA ARG A 75 81.50 -28.78 -12.89
C ARG A 75 80.08 -29.05 -13.31
N GLN A 76 79.14 -28.20 -12.87
CA GLN A 76 77.73 -28.31 -13.27
C GLN A 76 77.56 -28.07 -14.78
N THR A 77 78.25 -27.08 -15.35
CA THR A 77 78.11 -26.78 -16.78
C THR A 77 78.63 -27.90 -17.69
N GLN A 78 79.69 -28.62 -17.29
CA GLN A 78 80.20 -29.76 -18.06
C GLN A 78 79.23 -30.95 -18.04
N THR A 79 78.61 -31.27 -16.91
CA THR A 79 77.66 -32.38 -16.81
C THR A 79 76.35 -32.15 -17.55
N ASP A 80 75.95 -30.89 -17.75
CA ASP A 80 74.69 -30.55 -18.40
C ASP A 80 74.78 -30.52 -19.93
N THR A 81 76.00 -30.35 -20.47
CA THR A 81 76.21 -30.21 -21.92
C THR A 81 76.37 -31.57 -22.62
N GLU A 82 76.99 -32.57 -21.95
CA GLU A 82 77.21 -33.91 -22.54
C GLU A 82 75.95 -34.78 -22.59
N LYS A 83 74.90 -34.46 -21.82
CA LYS A 83 73.64 -35.22 -21.79
C LYS A 83 72.63 -34.86 -22.88
N ASN A 84 72.89 -33.84 -23.70
CA ASN A 84 71.88 -33.20 -24.54
C ASN A 84 72.02 -33.43 -26.06
N GLN A 85 72.74 -34.47 -26.51
CA GLN A 85 72.69 -34.90 -27.93
C GLN A 85 71.82 -36.14 -28.09
N LYS A 86 70.70 -35.98 -28.80
CA LYS A 86 69.48 -36.79 -28.67
C LYS A 86 69.26 -37.73 -29.86
N THR A 87 68.71 -38.92 -29.56
CA THR A 87 68.51 -40.09 -30.45
C THR A 87 67.03 -40.23 -30.87
N GLU A 88 66.79 -41.02 -31.93
CA GLU A 88 65.56 -41.28 -32.72
C GLU A 88 64.20 -41.37 -32.00
N GLU A 89 64.16 -41.57 -30.67
CA GLU A 89 62.94 -41.57 -29.87
C GLU A 89 62.32 -40.18 -29.69
N GLU A 90 63.14 -39.13 -29.76
CA GLU A 90 62.66 -37.76 -29.59
C GLU A 90 61.92 -37.24 -30.82
N ALA A 91 62.19 -37.77 -32.01
CA ALA A 91 61.45 -37.42 -33.21
C ALA A 91 59.97 -37.86 -33.12
N LYS A 92 59.69 -38.96 -32.39
CA LYS A 92 58.33 -39.42 -32.12
C LYS A 92 57.66 -38.63 -31.01
N GLN A 93 58.41 -38.20 -30.00
CA GLN A 93 57.90 -37.27 -28.98
C GLN A 93 57.59 -35.90 -29.59
N LEU A 94 58.42 -35.37 -30.48
CA LEU A 94 58.18 -34.14 -31.23
C LEU A 94 56.92 -34.22 -32.10
N ALA A 95 56.60 -35.38 -32.68
CA ALA A 95 55.36 -35.56 -33.44
C ALA A 95 54.11 -35.54 -32.54
N LEU A 96 54.19 -36.16 -31.36
CA LEU A 96 53.12 -36.10 -30.35
C LEU A 96 52.98 -34.69 -29.77
N GLU A 97 54.09 -34.01 -29.51
CA GLU A 97 54.10 -32.60 -29.08
C GLU A 97 53.51 -31.68 -30.14
N LEU A 98 53.75 -31.93 -31.44
CA LEU A 98 53.12 -31.17 -32.53
C LEU A 98 51.60 -31.36 -32.57
N GLU A 99 51.11 -32.58 -32.38
CA GLU A 99 49.67 -32.87 -32.35
C GLU A 99 49.00 -32.26 -31.10
N GLU A 100 49.71 -32.27 -29.96
CA GLU A 100 49.30 -31.58 -28.73
C GLU A 100 49.36 -30.05 -28.90
N PHE A 101 50.34 -29.52 -29.65
CA PHE A 101 50.46 -28.10 -29.97
C PHE A 101 49.33 -27.62 -30.89
N GLU A 102 48.89 -28.43 -31.85
CA GLU A 102 47.71 -28.12 -32.68
C GLU A 102 46.41 -28.09 -31.87
N LYS A 103 46.24 -29.01 -30.90
CA LYS A 103 45.13 -28.94 -29.95
C LYS A 103 45.19 -27.70 -29.07
N ASN A 104 46.36 -27.41 -28.51
CA ASN A 104 46.56 -26.22 -27.68
C ASN A 104 46.34 -24.92 -28.46
N ASN A 105 46.67 -24.88 -29.75
CA ASN A 105 46.38 -23.72 -30.61
C ASN A 105 44.87 -23.54 -30.89
N LYS A 106 44.11 -24.63 -31.05
CA LYS A 106 42.64 -24.56 -31.17
C LYS A 106 41.99 -24.07 -29.87
N ASP A 107 42.45 -24.57 -28.72
CA ASP A 107 42.00 -24.09 -27.41
C ASP A 107 42.37 -22.62 -27.16
N LEU A 108 43.51 -22.16 -27.71
CA LEU A 108 43.90 -20.75 -27.68
C LEU A 108 42.99 -19.88 -28.55
N THR A 109 42.56 -20.35 -29.74
CA THR A 109 41.61 -19.60 -30.56
C THR A 109 40.24 -19.46 -29.88
N ASP A 110 39.76 -20.49 -29.20
CA ASP A 110 38.51 -20.41 -28.45
C ASP A 110 38.64 -19.44 -27.26
N LYS A 111 39.77 -19.45 -26.54
CA LYS A 111 40.07 -18.47 -25.48
C LYS A 111 40.25 -17.03 -26.00
N THR A 112 40.66 -16.84 -27.26
CA THR A 112 40.73 -15.49 -27.85
C THR A 112 39.35 -14.90 -28.18
N SER A 113 38.35 -15.74 -28.46
CA SER A 113 36.97 -15.27 -28.64
C SER A 113 36.36 -14.71 -27.35
N ASP A 114 36.71 -15.28 -26.20
CA ASP A 114 36.34 -14.76 -24.88
C ASP A 114 36.97 -13.38 -24.60
N ILE A 115 38.18 -13.11 -25.06
CA ILE A 115 38.90 -11.84 -24.80
C ILE A 115 38.15 -10.64 -25.41
N GLU A 116 37.53 -10.79 -26.58
CA GLU A 116 36.74 -9.72 -27.19
C GLU A 116 35.46 -9.41 -26.41
N GLU A 117 34.79 -10.44 -25.89
CA GLU A 117 33.63 -10.26 -25.01
C GLU A 117 34.02 -9.58 -23.69
N TRP A 118 35.16 -9.97 -23.10
CA TRP A 118 35.70 -9.32 -21.90
C TRP A 118 36.05 -7.86 -22.14
N ARG A 119 36.65 -7.51 -23.28
CA ARG A 119 36.94 -6.11 -23.64
C ARG A 119 35.67 -5.27 -23.75
N ARG A 120 34.61 -5.80 -24.38
CA ARG A 120 33.30 -5.11 -24.43
C ARG A 120 32.69 -4.91 -23.05
N ARG A 121 32.79 -5.90 -22.16
CA ARG A 121 32.32 -5.77 -20.77
C ARG A 121 33.11 -4.73 -19.98
N VAL A 122 34.42 -4.63 -20.20
CA VAL A 122 35.27 -3.61 -19.57
C VAL A 122 34.88 -2.22 -20.06
N THR A 123 34.70 -2.02 -21.37
CA THR A 123 34.26 -0.72 -21.91
C THR A 123 32.86 -0.32 -21.41
N ASP A 124 31.93 -1.27 -21.34
CA ASP A 124 30.59 -1.04 -20.77
C ASP A 124 30.62 -0.74 -19.26
N GLN A 125 31.59 -1.29 -18.53
CA GLN A 125 31.77 -0.99 -17.11
C GLN A 125 32.45 0.36 -16.90
N GLU A 126 33.40 0.75 -17.75
CA GLU A 126 34.04 2.06 -17.72
C GLU A 126 33.04 3.19 -17.99
N THR A 127 32.17 3.05 -18.99
CA THR A 127 31.11 4.03 -19.26
C THR A 127 30.11 4.14 -18.10
N LYS A 128 29.70 3.00 -17.52
CA LYS A 128 28.85 2.99 -16.30
C LYS A 128 29.55 3.60 -15.10
N LYS A 129 30.88 3.49 -15.00
CA LYS A 129 31.67 4.10 -13.92
C LYS A 129 31.71 5.62 -14.09
N THR A 130 31.96 6.12 -15.30
CA THR A 130 31.94 7.57 -15.56
C THR A 130 30.58 8.18 -15.27
N GLU A 131 29.49 7.53 -15.69
CA GLU A 131 28.12 7.98 -15.38
C GLU A 131 27.83 7.99 -13.86
N LYS A 132 28.32 7.00 -13.12
CA LYS A 132 28.17 6.94 -11.66
C LYS A 132 29.01 8.01 -10.97
N ASP A 133 30.24 8.23 -11.41
CA ASP A 133 31.13 9.25 -10.86
C ASP A 133 30.55 10.67 -11.06
N GLU A 134 29.90 10.93 -12.19
CA GLU A 134 29.16 12.17 -12.42
C GLU A 134 27.96 12.32 -11.45
N LYS A 135 27.16 11.27 -11.26
CA LYS A 135 26.05 11.28 -10.30
C LYS A 135 26.53 11.48 -8.85
N VAL A 136 27.66 10.88 -8.48
CA VAL A 136 28.27 11.06 -7.16
C VAL A 136 28.74 12.49 -6.97
N LYS A 137 29.31 13.14 -7.98
CA LYS A 137 29.68 14.57 -7.90
C LYS A 137 28.47 15.48 -7.71
N VAL A 138 27.38 15.22 -8.43
CA VAL A 138 26.12 15.98 -8.27
C VAL A 138 25.55 15.78 -6.86
N ALA A 139 25.45 14.54 -6.40
CA ALA A 139 24.97 14.23 -5.05
C ALA A 139 25.89 14.83 -3.95
N ALA A 140 27.21 14.85 -4.16
CA ALA A 140 28.14 15.49 -3.23
C ALA A 140 27.95 17.01 -3.17
N ALA A 141 27.67 17.66 -4.29
CA ALA A 141 27.36 19.09 -4.34
C ALA A 141 26.02 19.41 -3.64
N GLU A 142 24.99 18.58 -3.85
CA GLU A 142 23.72 18.69 -3.14
C GLU A 142 23.89 18.49 -1.63
N LEU A 143 24.67 17.49 -1.21
CA LEU A 143 24.99 17.27 0.21
C LEU A 143 25.76 18.45 0.82
N ALA A 144 26.68 19.07 0.08
CA ALA A 144 27.38 20.27 0.54
C ALA A 144 26.43 21.46 0.69
N ASN A 145 25.52 21.66 -0.26
CA ASN A 145 24.48 22.70 -0.18
C ASN A 145 23.52 22.45 0.99
N LEU A 146 23.07 21.21 1.18
CA LEU A 146 22.19 20.84 2.30
C LEU A 146 22.88 21.03 3.65
N ARG A 147 24.17 20.70 3.76
CA ARG A 147 24.97 20.98 4.97
C ARG A 147 25.09 22.48 5.24
N ALA A 148 25.37 23.28 4.20
CA ALA A 148 25.44 24.73 4.35
C ALA A 148 24.08 25.34 4.79
N ILE A 149 22.97 24.81 4.31
CA ILE A 149 21.61 25.22 4.73
C ILE A 149 21.34 24.79 6.19
N LEU A 150 21.77 23.58 6.58
CA LEU A 150 21.68 23.09 7.96
C LEU A 150 22.50 23.96 8.92
N ASP A 151 23.72 24.33 8.56
CA ASP A 151 24.58 25.20 9.36
C ASP A 151 24.03 26.64 9.48
N GLN A 152 23.27 27.11 8.47
CA GLN A 152 22.56 28.38 8.50
C GLN A 152 21.20 28.31 9.22
N THR A 153 20.73 27.11 9.56
CA THR A 153 19.47 26.94 10.31
C THR A 153 19.78 27.16 11.79
N PRO A 154 19.34 28.27 12.40
CA PRO A 154 19.58 28.51 13.82
C PRO A 154 19.01 27.34 14.64
N GLU A 155 19.76 26.87 15.64
CA GLU A 155 19.29 25.85 16.58
C GLU A 155 17.93 26.29 17.11
N ARG A 156 16.92 25.45 16.89
CA ARG A 156 15.57 25.71 17.39
C ARG A 156 15.69 25.72 18.90
N GLU A 157 15.60 26.89 19.52
CA GLU A 157 15.44 27.02 20.96
C GLU A 157 14.24 26.16 21.36
N VAL A 158 14.52 24.98 21.91
CA VAL A 158 13.53 24.16 22.57
C VAL A 158 13.23 24.92 23.84
N LYS A 159 12.25 25.84 23.78
CA LYS A 159 11.72 26.48 24.98
C LYS A 159 11.44 25.35 25.97
N ASP A 160 12.06 25.43 27.14
CA ASP A 160 11.87 24.46 28.20
C ASP A 160 10.37 24.16 28.34
N ALA A 161 10.03 22.88 28.39
CA ALA A 161 8.64 22.44 28.51
C ALA A 161 8.03 23.13 29.72
N THR A 162 7.12 24.08 29.47
CA THR A 162 6.48 24.82 30.53
C THR A 162 5.62 23.84 31.33
N LEU A 163 6.09 23.46 32.52
CA LEU A 163 5.44 22.47 33.35
C LEU A 163 4.26 23.12 34.05
N VAL A 164 3.11 23.16 33.38
CA VAL A 164 1.90 23.75 33.94
C VAL A 164 1.04 22.67 34.59
N LYS A 165 0.77 22.83 35.90
CA LYS A 165 -0.12 21.93 36.63
C LYS A 165 -1.56 22.16 36.19
N MET A 166 -2.20 21.12 35.68
CA MET A 166 -3.58 21.22 35.22
C MET A 166 -4.54 21.21 36.42
N PRO A 167 -5.53 22.12 36.48
CA PRO A 167 -6.51 22.08 37.54
C PRO A 167 -7.39 20.85 37.35
N ASN A 168 -7.63 20.10 38.44
CA ASN A 168 -8.42 18.88 38.38
C ASN A 168 -9.78 19.13 37.69
N PRO A 169 -10.17 18.28 36.72
CA PRO A 169 -11.48 18.36 36.12
C PRO A 169 -12.53 18.10 37.20
N ARG A 170 -13.64 18.86 37.17
CA ARG A 170 -14.76 18.56 38.07
C ARG A 170 -15.53 17.38 37.48
N LEU A 171 -15.85 16.38 38.30
CA LEU A 171 -16.69 15.25 37.90
C LEU A 171 -18.09 15.77 37.54
N ALA A 172 -18.51 15.50 36.32
CA ALA A 172 -19.86 15.84 35.86
C ALA A 172 -20.87 14.81 36.38
N PRO A 173 -22.08 15.22 36.80
CA PRO A 173 -23.14 14.27 37.09
C PRO A 173 -23.49 13.47 35.82
N GLN A 174 -23.94 12.22 35.97
CA GLN A 174 -24.22 11.31 34.84
C GLN A 174 -25.26 11.86 33.84
N GLU A 175 -26.12 12.78 34.29
CA GLU A 175 -27.17 13.41 33.48
C GLU A 175 -26.74 14.77 32.89
N ALA A 176 -25.47 15.16 33.04
CA ALA A 176 -25.00 16.46 32.56
C ALA A 176 -24.97 16.55 31.03
N ARG A 177 -25.56 17.62 30.48
CA ARG A 177 -25.42 17.97 29.07
C ARG A 177 -24.08 18.66 28.84
N ALA A 178 -23.20 18.04 28.05
CA ALA A 178 -21.89 18.62 27.73
C ALA A 178 -21.92 19.48 26.46
N PHE A 179 -21.45 20.71 26.60
CA PHE A 179 -21.02 21.56 25.49
C PHE A 179 -19.52 21.39 25.29
N TYR A 180 -19.09 21.11 24.07
CA TYR A 180 -17.68 20.88 23.78
C TYR A 180 -17.00 22.15 23.27
N ALA A 181 -15.76 22.32 23.68
CA ALA A 181 -14.87 23.35 23.17
C ALA A 181 -13.49 22.75 22.92
N VAL A 182 -12.77 23.27 21.94
CA VAL A 182 -11.41 22.82 21.59
C VAL A 182 -10.48 24.01 21.63
N CYS A 183 -9.37 23.86 22.36
CA CYS A 183 -8.30 24.84 22.39
C CYS A 183 -7.16 24.30 21.52
N LYS A 184 -6.92 24.91 20.35
CA LYS A 184 -5.86 24.53 19.39
C LYS A 184 -5.37 25.77 18.64
N ASN A 185 -4.09 25.81 18.25
CA ASN A 185 -3.49 26.92 17.49
C ASN A 185 -3.64 28.30 18.17
N GLN A 186 -3.57 28.37 19.51
CA GLN A 186 -3.85 29.58 20.30
C GLN A 186 -5.26 30.17 20.10
N LYS A 187 -6.20 29.36 19.62
CA LYS A 187 -7.60 29.75 19.41
C LYS A 187 -8.56 28.80 20.13
N LEU A 188 -9.74 29.33 20.44
CA LEU A 188 -10.87 28.61 21.01
C LEU A 188 -11.89 28.30 19.90
N TYR A 189 -12.10 27.02 19.62
CA TYR A 189 -13.14 26.52 18.73
C TYR A 189 -14.32 26.05 19.57
N PHE A 190 -15.45 26.73 19.50
CA PHE A 190 -16.65 26.34 20.24
C PHE A 190 -17.50 25.39 19.41
N VAL A 191 -17.53 24.10 19.80
CA VAL A 191 -18.36 23.09 19.15
C VAL A 191 -19.80 23.22 19.63
N GLY A 192 -20.02 23.47 20.93
CA GLY A 192 -21.37 23.47 21.48
C GLY A 192 -21.90 22.06 21.65
N ASP A 193 -23.17 21.83 21.31
CA ASP A 193 -23.78 20.51 21.44
C ASP A 193 -23.35 19.59 20.28
N PRO A 194 -22.71 18.43 20.56
CA PRO A 194 -22.27 17.51 19.52
C PRO A 194 -23.44 16.95 18.70
N TYR A 195 -24.64 16.85 19.29
CA TYR A 195 -25.83 16.31 18.64
C TYR A 195 -26.35 17.24 17.55
N ASP A 196 -26.25 18.56 17.72
CA ASP A 196 -26.67 19.52 16.69
C ASP A 196 -25.88 19.32 15.39
N HIS A 197 -24.57 19.07 15.51
CA HIS A 197 -23.72 18.71 14.37
C HIS A 197 -24.11 17.38 13.75
N VAL A 198 -24.38 16.37 14.57
CA VAL A 198 -24.82 15.06 14.12
C VAL A 198 -26.13 15.15 13.33
N PHE A 199 -27.10 15.93 13.81
CA PHE A 199 -28.38 16.15 13.12
C PHE A 199 -28.22 16.98 11.86
N SER A 200 -27.34 17.99 11.87
CA SER A 200 -27.01 18.76 10.66
C SER A 200 -26.45 17.86 9.56
N VAL A 201 -25.57 16.91 9.91
CA VAL A 201 -25.02 15.94 8.96
C VAL A 201 -26.10 14.95 8.50
N ALA A 202 -26.92 14.43 9.43
CA ALA A 202 -28.04 13.54 9.08
C ALA A 202 -28.99 14.21 8.07
N LYS A 203 -29.39 15.45 8.33
CA LYS A 203 -30.22 16.24 7.42
C LYS A 203 -29.54 16.46 6.07
N ALA A 204 -28.25 16.82 6.04
CA ALA A 204 -27.52 17.00 4.79
C ALA A 204 -27.47 15.72 3.94
N ILE A 205 -27.37 14.55 4.60
CA ILE A 205 -27.44 13.24 3.95
C ILE A 205 -28.84 12.99 3.36
N GLU A 206 -29.89 13.33 4.10
CA GLU A 206 -31.27 13.17 3.63
C GLU A 206 -31.59 14.10 2.45
N ASP A 207 -31.25 15.38 2.56
CA ASP A 207 -31.44 16.37 1.49
C ASP A 207 -30.70 15.99 0.19
N ASN A 208 -29.61 15.23 0.29
CA ASN A 208 -28.79 14.79 -0.85
C ASN A 208 -28.88 13.28 -1.12
N PHE A 209 -29.89 12.62 -0.60
CA PHE A 209 -30.00 11.16 -0.61
C PHE A 209 -29.86 10.55 -1.99
N THR A 210 -30.48 11.11 -3.04
CA THR A 210 -30.38 10.53 -4.39
C THR A 210 -28.97 10.57 -4.97
N LYS A 211 -28.15 11.55 -4.56
CA LYS A 211 -26.73 11.62 -4.94
C LYS A 211 -25.88 10.65 -4.12
N LEU A 212 -26.26 10.43 -2.87
CA LEU A 212 -25.50 9.60 -1.92
C LEU A 212 -25.93 8.14 -1.90
N ALA A 213 -27.09 7.82 -2.48
CA ALA A 213 -27.63 6.49 -2.55
C ALA A 213 -26.68 5.56 -3.31
N PHE A 214 -26.63 4.32 -2.85
CA PHE A 214 -25.89 3.26 -3.48
C PHE A 214 -26.52 2.90 -4.83
N THR A 215 -25.76 3.14 -5.89
CA THR A 215 -26.14 2.78 -7.27
C THR A 215 -25.14 1.79 -7.88
N GLY A 216 -24.21 1.28 -7.07
CA GLY A 216 -23.09 0.47 -7.51
C GLY A 216 -23.41 -1.02 -7.58
N GLU A 217 -22.36 -1.78 -7.85
CA GLU A 217 -22.36 -3.22 -8.12
C GLU A 217 -22.37 -4.11 -6.87
N GLY A 218 -22.51 -3.49 -5.72
CA GLY A 218 -22.28 -4.04 -4.40
C GLY A 218 -23.52 -4.67 -3.77
N ILE A 219 -23.26 -5.67 -2.94
CA ILE A 219 -24.24 -6.68 -2.54
C ILE A 219 -24.26 -6.89 -1.00
N GLY A 220 -25.37 -6.55 -0.32
CA GLY A 220 -25.61 -6.78 1.14
C GLY A 220 -26.79 -5.96 1.71
N SER A 221 -27.67 -6.52 2.57
CA SER A 221 -28.86 -5.81 3.09
C SER A 221 -28.70 -5.26 4.50
N PHE A 222 -29.16 -4.01 4.71
CA PHE A 222 -29.34 -3.42 6.04
C PHE A 222 -30.74 -2.83 6.18
N THR A 223 -31.37 -3.09 7.32
CA THR A 223 -32.61 -2.44 7.71
C THR A 223 -32.29 -1.20 8.54
N TYR A 224 -32.79 -0.07 8.07
CA TYR A 224 -32.74 1.21 8.77
C TYR A 224 -34.07 1.42 9.48
N PRO A 225 -34.10 2.20 10.56
CA PRO A 225 -35.37 2.62 11.11
C PRO A 225 -36.07 3.54 10.10
N ILE A 226 -37.25 3.11 9.70
CA ILE A 226 -38.22 3.90 8.97
C ILE A 226 -39.35 4.16 9.96
N VAL A 227 -40.14 5.20 9.75
CA VAL A 227 -41.33 5.46 10.56
C VAL A 227 -42.18 4.19 10.65
N GLY A 228 -42.38 3.66 11.86
CA GLY A 228 -43.18 2.46 12.11
C GLY A 228 -42.41 1.14 12.27
N THR A 229 -41.09 1.10 12.01
CA THR A 229 -40.31 -0.13 12.24
C THR A 229 -40.10 -0.40 13.72
N LYS A 230 -40.16 -1.68 14.12
CA LYS A 230 -39.84 -2.12 15.49
C LYS A 230 -38.40 -2.59 15.56
N GLN A 231 -37.72 -2.29 16.68
CA GLN A 231 -36.43 -2.92 16.95
C GLN A 231 -36.66 -4.39 17.31
N ASN A 232 -35.77 -5.28 16.87
CA ASN A 232 -35.85 -6.68 17.26
C ASN A 232 -35.61 -6.85 18.77
N ASP A 233 -36.05 -7.97 19.34
CA ASP A 233 -35.94 -8.23 20.78
C ASP A 233 -34.49 -8.21 21.29
N ALA A 234 -33.54 -8.56 20.42
CA ALA A 234 -32.10 -8.52 20.71
C ALA A 234 -31.48 -7.12 20.65
N ARG A 235 -32.23 -6.09 20.24
CA ARG A 235 -31.75 -4.71 19.98
C ARG A 235 -30.60 -4.60 18.99
N THR A 236 -30.29 -5.66 18.24
CA THR A 236 -29.21 -5.72 17.25
C THR A 236 -29.62 -5.11 15.90
N GLY A 237 -30.92 -4.97 15.62
CA GLY A 237 -31.42 -4.45 14.35
C GLY A 237 -32.88 -4.02 14.38
N TYR A 238 -33.36 -3.47 13.26
CA TYR A 238 -34.76 -3.14 13.05
C TYR A 238 -35.42 -4.21 12.19
N LEU A 239 -36.65 -4.58 12.55
CA LEU A 239 -37.53 -5.36 11.71
C LEU A 239 -37.95 -4.52 10.50
N PRO A 240 -38.08 -5.12 9.31
CA PRO A 240 -38.66 -4.41 8.17
C PRO A 240 -40.08 -3.94 8.52
N LEU A 241 -40.48 -2.80 7.95
CA LEU A 241 -41.87 -2.39 7.99
C LEU A 241 -42.57 -3.15 6.85
N ASP A 242 -43.63 -3.85 7.17
CA ASP A 242 -44.46 -4.51 6.16
C ASP A 242 -45.62 -3.57 5.79
N GLU A 243 -45.73 -3.22 4.51
CA GLU A 243 -46.79 -2.37 3.99
C GLU A 243 -47.60 -3.12 2.94
N THR A 244 -48.93 -3.04 3.07
CA THR A 244 -49.82 -3.70 2.12
C THR A 244 -50.21 -2.75 1.01
N VAL A 245 -49.65 -2.95 -0.18
CA VAL A 245 -49.91 -2.10 -1.35
C VAL A 245 -50.95 -2.75 -2.25
N ARG A 246 -51.88 -1.92 -2.75
CA ARG A 246 -52.85 -2.33 -3.77
C ARG A 246 -52.47 -1.73 -5.13
N ARG A 247 -52.24 -2.60 -6.10
CA ARG A 247 -51.99 -2.24 -7.50
C ARG A 247 -53.25 -1.58 -8.09
N THR A 248 -53.08 -0.39 -8.67
CA THR A 248 -54.15 0.34 -9.36
C THR A 248 -53.77 0.61 -10.81
N SER A 249 -54.77 0.84 -11.67
CA SER A 249 -54.53 1.17 -13.09
C SER A 249 -53.72 2.44 -13.31
N ARG A 250 -53.73 3.37 -12.33
CA ARG A 250 -52.87 4.56 -12.33
C ARG A 250 -51.40 4.17 -12.10
N MET A 251 -51.13 3.29 -11.15
CA MET A 251 -49.79 2.76 -10.91
C MET A 251 -49.28 1.98 -12.11
N ASP A 252 -50.11 1.21 -12.81
CA ASP A 252 -49.67 0.52 -14.04
C ASP A 252 -49.13 1.48 -15.10
N LYS A 253 -49.74 2.66 -15.24
CA LYS A 253 -49.25 3.71 -16.14
C LYS A 253 -47.99 4.37 -15.59
N ASP A 254 -48.00 4.70 -14.30
CA ASP A 254 -46.88 5.39 -13.66
C ASP A 254 -45.62 4.52 -13.65
N TYR A 255 -45.73 3.20 -13.49
CA TYR A 255 -44.61 2.26 -13.42
C TYR A 255 -44.44 1.40 -14.67
N ALA A 256 -45.05 1.78 -15.81
CA ALA A 256 -44.96 1.03 -17.07
C ALA A 256 -43.52 0.76 -17.52
N ALA A 257 -42.59 1.68 -17.24
CA ALA A 257 -41.17 1.51 -17.55
C ALA A 257 -40.52 0.33 -16.80
N TRP A 258 -41.05 -0.06 -15.63
CA TRP A 258 -40.52 -1.19 -14.86
C TRP A 258 -40.94 -2.52 -15.45
N GLU A 259 -42.06 -2.56 -16.17
CA GLU A 259 -42.45 -3.76 -16.90
C GLU A 259 -41.51 -4.07 -18.07
N ALA A 260 -40.84 -3.05 -18.62
CA ALA A 260 -39.77 -3.26 -19.61
C ALA A 260 -38.49 -3.88 -18.98
N VAL A 261 -38.32 -3.81 -17.67
CA VAL A 261 -37.16 -4.38 -16.97
C VAL A 261 -37.37 -5.89 -16.80
N LYS A 262 -36.80 -6.65 -17.74
CA LYS A 262 -36.79 -8.11 -17.75
C LYS A 262 -35.56 -8.63 -17.01
N ILE A 263 -35.77 -9.32 -15.89
CA ILE A 263 -34.70 -9.94 -15.10
C ILE A 263 -34.69 -11.47 -15.28
N VAL A 264 -33.53 -12.12 -15.16
CA VAL A 264 -33.44 -13.59 -15.15
C VAL A 264 -33.19 -14.05 -13.72
N GLU A 265 -33.84 -15.11 -13.30
CA GLU A 265 -33.78 -15.58 -11.91
C GLU A 265 -33.39 -17.06 -11.79
N PHE A 266 -32.49 -17.37 -10.85
CA PHE A 266 -32.23 -18.71 -10.35
C PHE A 266 -33.33 -19.16 -9.38
N SER A 267 -33.72 -20.43 -9.47
CA SER A 267 -34.49 -21.12 -8.44
C SER A 267 -33.55 -21.66 -7.35
N ARG A 268 -34.08 -21.84 -6.14
CA ARG A 268 -33.34 -22.43 -5.02
C ARG A 268 -33.04 -23.91 -5.32
N ALA A 269 -31.77 -24.32 -5.22
CA ALA A 269 -31.39 -25.72 -5.37
C ALA A 269 -32.11 -26.58 -4.31
N GLY A 270 -32.87 -27.59 -4.75
CA GLY A 270 -33.69 -28.47 -3.90
C GLY A 270 -35.21 -28.38 -4.14
N ALA A 271 -35.68 -27.43 -4.96
CA ALA A 271 -36.94 -27.61 -5.69
C ALA A 271 -36.67 -28.59 -6.84
N GLU A 272 -37.53 -29.59 -7.04
CA GLU A 272 -37.25 -30.77 -7.88
C GLU A 272 -36.64 -30.48 -9.28
N PRO A 273 -35.87 -31.44 -9.85
CA PRO A 273 -35.13 -31.29 -11.12
C PRO A 273 -36.02 -31.10 -12.37
N ASN A 274 -37.34 -31.16 -12.23
CA ASN A 274 -38.28 -31.00 -13.34
C ASN A 274 -38.46 -29.54 -13.81
N TYR A 275 -37.88 -28.58 -13.09
CA TYR A 275 -37.68 -27.25 -13.66
C TYR A 275 -36.33 -27.22 -14.37
N THR A 276 -36.37 -27.57 -15.67
CA THR A 276 -35.57 -26.83 -16.65
C THR A 276 -35.58 -25.36 -16.26
N TYR A 277 -34.46 -24.66 -16.46
CA TYR A 277 -34.40 -23.21 -16.36
C TYR A 277 -35.45 -22.61 -17.31
N THR A 278 -36.71 -22.57 -16.88
CA THR A 278 -37.73 -21.72 -17.45
C THR A 278 -37.46 -20.37 -16.83
N VAL A 279 -36.32 -19.82 -17.27
CA VAL A 279 -36.23 -18.40 -17.55
C VAL A 279 -37.56 -18.12 -18.24
N ASN A 280 -38.48 -17.45 -17.57
CA ASN A 280 -39.55 -16.79 -18.27
C ASN A 280 -39.00 -15.39 -18.50
N PRO A 281 -38.17 -15.20 -19.55
CA PRO A 281 -37.48 -13.93 -19.80
C PRO A 281 -38.47 -12.81 -20.07
N GLU A 282 -39.75 -13.12 -20.22
CA GLU A 282 -40.76 -12.22 -20.74
C GLU A 282 -41.54 -11.47 -19.67
N LYS A 283 -41.56 -11.94 -18.42
CA LYS A 283 -42.27 -11.24 -17.34
C LYS A 283 -41.46 -10.05 -16.85
N GLY A 284 -42.04 -8.85 -16.96
CA GLY A 284 -41.48 -7.62 -16.43
C GLY A 284 -41.46 -7.56 -14.92
N MET A 285 -40.72 -6.58 -14.38
CA MET A 285 -40.54 -6.43 -12.93
C MET A 285 -41.86 -6.30 -12.18
N LEU A 286 -42.81 -5.50 -12.71
CA LEU A 286 -44.10 -5.25 -12.05
C LEU A 286 -44.92 -6.54 -11.93
N THR A 287 -45.01 -7.30 -13.02
CA THR A 287 -45.68 -8.60 -13.04
C THR A 287 -45.02 -9.60 -12.08
N ARG A 288 -43.71 -9.51 -11.86
CA ARG A 288 -43.02 -10.38 -10.88
C ARG A 288 -43.27 -9.97 -9.43
N LEU A 289 -43.36 -8.67 -9.17
CA LEU A 289 -43.64 -8.15 -7.83
C LEU A 289 -45.06 -8.46 -7.39
N PHE A 290 -46.06 -8.44 -8.28
CA PHE A 290 -47.45 -8.69 -7.88
C PHE A 290 -47.94 -10.10 -8.24
N GLY A 291 -47.33 -10.77 -9.21
CA GLY A 291 -47.86 -12.02 -9.73
C GLY A 291 -49.26 -11.83 -10.32
N ASN A 292 -50.19 -12.73 -9.99
CA ASN A 292 -51.59 -12.66 -10.40
C ASN A 292 -52.50 -11.96 -9.37
N VAL A 293 -51.93 -11.36 -8.31
CA VAL A 293 -52.71 -10.72 -7.25
C VAL A 293 -52.55 -9.20 -7.30
N ASP A 294 -53.66 -8.49 -7.13
CA ASP A 294 -53.66 -7.02 -7.15
C ASP A 294 -53.24 -6.41 -5.80
N ARG A 295 -53.10 -7.23 -4.75
CA ARG A 295 -52.74 -6.78 -3.41
C ARG A 295 -51.62 -7.65 -2.86
N ARG A 296 -50.56 -7.02 -2.37
CA ARG A 296 -49.40 -7.72 -1.79
C ARG A 296 -48.78 -6.91 -0.67
N GLU A 297 -48.23 -7.64 0.29
CA GLU A 297 -47.43 -7.08 1.37
C GLU A 297 -45.95 -7.00 0.94
N PHE A 298 -45.35 -5.82 1.13
CA PHE A 298 -43.97 -5.53 0.76
C PHE A 298 -43.17 -5.08 1.97
N GLN A 299 -41.90 -5.48 2.01
CA GLN A 299 -40.95 -5.02 3.00
C GLN A 299 -40.39 -3.66 2.59
N VAL A 300 -40.52 -2.67 3.47
CA VAL A 300 -40.02 -1.32 3.25
C VAL A 300 -38.64 -1.18 3.90
N HIS A 301 -37.67 -0.79 3.08
CA HIS A 301 -36.31 -0.46 3.51
C HIS A 301 -35.93 0.96 3.04
N LYS A 302 -35.22 1.73 3.88
CA LYS A 302 -34.54 2.96 3.42
C LYS A 302 -33.43 2.53 2.45
N PHE A 303 -33.23 3.24 1.33
CA PHE A 303 -32.13 2.89 0.44
C PHE A 303 -30.78 3.05 1.14
N ARG A 304 -29.84 2.21 0.72
CA ARG A 304 -28.48 2.16 1.25
C ARG A 304 -27.68 3.35 0.76
N LEU A 305 -26.81 3.90 1.60
CA LEU A 305 -25.87 4.95 1.19
C LEU A 305 -24.55 4.35 0.73
N ASP A 306 -23.98 4.94 -0.30
CA ASP A 306 -22.68 4.57 -0.84
C ASP A 306 -21.56 5.18 0.01
N GLU A 307 -20.69 4.34 0.57
CA GLU A 307 -19.55 4.79 1.36
C GLU A 307 -18.63 5.72 0.55
N GLY A 308 -18.34 5.40 -0.70
CA GLY A 308 -17.50 6.21 -1.57
C GLY A 308 -18.12 7.57 -1.84
N LYS A 309 -19.43 7.62 -2.13
CA LYS A 309 -20.12 8.89 -2.39
C LYS A 309 -20.27 9.74 -1.12
N VAL A 310 -20.59 9.13 0.02
CA VAL A 310 -20.66 9.83 1.31
C VAL A 310 -19.28 10.38 1.68
N LYS A 311 -18.22 9.58 1.55
CA LYS A 311 -16.85 10.05 1.76
C LYS A 311 -16.46 11.14 0.78
N ALA A 312 -16.83 11.07 -0.49
CA ALA A 312 -16.54 12.14 -1.45
C ALA A 312 -17.32 13.43 -1.14
N PHE A 313 -18.57 13.30 -0.71
CA PHE A 313 -19.44 14.44 -0.37
C PHE A 313 -18.94 15.20 0.87
N PHE A 314 -18.43 14.49 1.87
CA PHE A 314 -17.86 15.09 3.09
C PHE A 314 -16.33 15.22 3.09
N GLY A 315 -15.62 14.56 2.16
CA GLY A 315 -14.17 14.29 2.24
C GLY A 315 -13.27 15.51 2.11
N ASP A 316 -13.76 16.58 1.51
CA ASP A 316 -13.04 17.85 1.45
C ASP A 316 -13.32 18.75 2.67
N GLY A 317 -14.23 18.35 3.55
CA GLY A 317 -14.68 19.18 4.65
C GLY A 317 -15.36 20.48 4.18
N LYS A 318 -15.88 20.49 2.94
CA LYS A 318 -16.61 21.63 2.33
C LYS A 318 -17.87 21.97 3.12
N LEU A 319 -18.46 20.97 3.76
CA LEU A 319 -19.65 21.10 4.58
C LEU A 319 -19.26 21.19 6.05
N GLY A 320 -19.91 22.10 6.75
CA GLY A 320 -19.66 22.37 8.15
C GLY A 320 -19.81 23.86 8.47
N PRO A 321 -20.09 24.19 9.73
CA PRO A 321 -20.21 25.58 10.20
C PRO A 321 -18.90 26.36 9.99
N LYS A 322 -18.93 27.66 10.26
CA LYS A 322 -17.82 28.58 9.97
C LYS A 322 -16.47 28.09 10.47
N ASP A 323 -16.42 27.46 11.65
CA ASP A 323 -15.17 27.06 12.31
C ASP A 323 -14.74 25.61 12.04
N PHE A 324 -15.65 24.76 11.54
CA PHE A 324 -15.43 23.32 11.43
C PHE A 324 -15.65 22.78 10.02
N LYS A 325 -14.96 21.68 9.75
CA LYS A 325 -15.13 20.81 8.59
C LYS A 325 -15.72 19.49 9.06
N TYR A 326 -16.80 19.02 8.45
CA TYR A 326 -17.35 17.71 8.78
C TYR A 326 -16.61 16.62 8.01
N PHE A 327 -16.12 15.63 8.75
CA PHE A 327 -15.58 14.39 8.21
C PHE A 327 -16.46 13.23 8.66
N VAL A 328 -16.78 12.37 7.71
CA VAL A 328 -17.64 11.21 7.96
C VAL A 328 -16.81 9.97 7.71
N VAL A 329 -16.58 9.19 8.76
CA VAL A 329 -15.73 7.99 8.72
C VAL A 329 -16.56 6.77 9.09
N ARG A 330 -16.28 5.65 8.43
CA ARG A 330 -16.86 4.36 8.81
C ARG A 330 -16.28 3.92 10.15
N ASN A 331 -17.13 3.52 11.08
CA ASN A 331 -16.68 2.84 12.28
C ASN A 331 -16.18 1.43 11.90
N GLY A 332 -14.89 1.13 12.07
CA GLY A 332 -14.24 -0.03 11.42
C GLY A 332 -14.89 -1.41 11.63
N THR A 333 -15.67 -1.59 12.70
CA THR A 333 -16.37 -2.84 13.01
C THR A 333 -17.88 -2.78 12.73
N THR A 334 -18.45 -1.59 12.55
CA THR A 334 -19.90 -1.43 12.37
C THR A 334 -20.24 -0.70 11.08
N ASP A 335 -21.47 -0.86 10.64
CA ASP A 335 -21.97 -0.16 9.46
C ASP A 335 -22.27 1.31 9.78
N ARG A 336 -22.08 1.76 11.02
CA ARG A 336 -22.49 3.08 11.47
C ARG A 336 -21.49 4.15 11.04
N LEU A 337 -22.04 5.33 10.76
CA LEU A 337 -21.24 6.51 10.50
C LEU A 337 -20.79 7.17 11.78
N LYS A 338 -19.50 7.46 11.86
CA LYS A 338 -18.90 8.29 12.90
C LYS A 338 -18.65 9.68 12.34
N LEU A 339 -19.12 10.69 13.07
CA LEU A 339 -18.77 12.08 12.79
C LEU A 339 -17.42 12.41 13.42
N SER A 340 -16.57 13.04 12.64
CA SER A 340 -15.33 13.63 13.10
C SER A 340 -15.24 15.08 12.61
N LEU A 341 -14.71 15.98 13.44
CA LEU A 341 -14.65 17.40 13.14
C LEU A 341 -13.22 17.83 12.82
N GLY A 342 -13.01 18.39 11.64
CA GLY A 342 -11.80 19.13 11.29
C GLY A 342 -11.91 20.59 11.66
N PHE A 343 -10.77 21.23 11.86
CA PHE A 343 -10.69 22.67 12.13
C PHE A 343 -10.38 23.45 10.85
N LYS A 344 -11.03 24.60 10.65
CA LYS A 344 -10.67 25.55 9.58
C LYS A 344 -9.57 26.49 10.06
N GLU A 345 -8.64 26.87 9.17
CA GLU A 345 -7.51 27.76 9.49
C GLU A 345 -7.96 29.16 9.94
N GLU A 346 -8.97 29.70 9.24
CA GLU A 346 -9.62 30.97 9.59
C GLU A 346 -10.60 30.86 10.77
N GLY A 347 -10.89 29.64 11.21
CA GLY A 347 -11.81 29.39 12.30
C GLY A 347 -11.22 29.65 13.69
N GLY A 348 -12.10 29.69 14.68
CA GLY A 348 -11.75 29.82 16.10
C GLY A 348 -11.56 31.26 16.56
N LEU A 349 -11.72 31.47 17.86
CA LEU A 349 -11.67 32.78 18.52
C LEU A 349 -10.34 32.96 19.26
N SER A 350 -9.69 34.11 19.11
CA SER A 350 -8.55 34.47 19.96
C SER A 350 -9.00 34.83 21.38
N ILE A 351 -8.05 34.92 22.32
CA ILE A 351 -8.33 35.26 23.74
C ILE A 351 -9.09 36.58 23.86
N GLU A 352 -8.66 37.60 23.13
CA GLU A 352 -9.32 38.90 23.13
C GLU A 352 -10.74 38.82 22.55
N GLN A 353 -10.92 38.04 21.48
CA GLN A 353 -12.21 37.91 20.81
C GLN A 353 -13.25 37.17 21.64
N PHE A 354 -12.87 36.09 22.34
CA PHE A 354 -13.85 35.38 23.17
C PHE A 354 -14.08 36.04 24.54
N LYS A 355 -13.12 36.82 25.06
CA LYS A 355 -13.33 37.67 26.26
C LYS A 355 -14.12 38.95 25.96
N ALA A 356 -14.27 39.34 24.69
CA ALA A 356 -15.08 40.48 24.31
C ALA A 356 -16.54 40.31 24.74
N ARG A 357 -17.18 41.42 25.12
CA ARG A 357 -18.59 41.44 25.55
C ARG A 357 -19.49 40.98 24.41
N ASN A 358 -20.41 40.06 24.71
CA ASN A 358 -21.32 39.40 23.77
C ASN A 358 -20.60 38.55 22.70
N SER A 359 -19.41 38.02 22.99
CA SER A 359 -18.76 37.06 22.10
C SER A 359 -19.65 35.83 21.86
N PRO A 360 -19.50 35.12 20.72
CA PRO A 360 -20.25 33.88 20.47
C PRO A 360 -20.08 32.86 21.60
N PHE A 361 -18.89 32.81 22.21
CA PHE A 361 -18.60 31.94 23.34
C PHE A 361 -19.34 32.38 24.61
N GLU A 362 -19.34 33.69 24.95
CA GLU A 362 -20.08 34.20 26.11
C GLU A 362 -21.59 33.98 25.95
N GLN A 363 -22.14 34.19 24.76
CA GLN A 363 -23.55 33.91 24.47
C GLN A 363 -23.89 32.44 24.65
N ALA A 364 -23.03 31.53 24.17
CA ALA A 364 -23.23 30.11 24.33
C ALA A 364 -23.15 29.66 25.80
N LEU A 365 -22.22 30.23 26.58
CA LEU A 365 -22.15 29.97 28.02
C LEU A 365 -23.40 30.47 28.74
N LYS A 366 -23.96 31.63 28.38
CA LYS A 366 -25.24 32.10 28.94
C LYS A 366 -26.39 31.14 28.64
N THR A 367 -26.45 30.60 27.42
CA THR A 367 -27.45 29.57 27.05
C THR A 367 -27.26 28.29 27.87
N ALA A 368 -26.01 27.85 28.05
CA ALA A 368 -25.67 26.70 28.89
C ALA A 368 -26.01 26.94 30.36
N GLN A 369 -25.85 28.16 30.87
CA GLN A 369 -26.19 28.52 32.25
C GLN A 369 -27.69 28.35 32.57
N VAL A 370 -28.56 28.61 31.60
CA VAL A 370 -30.02 28.41 31.74
C VAL A 370 -30.38 26.93 31.79
N SER A 371 -29.59 26.07 31.13
CA SER A 371 -29.77 24.63 31.13
C SER A 371 -29.20 24.03 32.42
N ARG A 372 -30.07 23.63 33.37
CA ARG A 372 -29.62 23.01 34.62
C ARG A 372 -28.80 21.74 34.30
N GLY A 373 -27.63 21.62 34.93
CA GLY A 373 -26.75 20.45 34.76
C GLY A 373 -25.80 20.54 33.56
N SER A 374 -25.60 21.71 32.94
CA SER A 374 -24.65 21.84 31.84
C SER A 374 -23.18 21.83 32.28
N LEU A 375 -22.35 21.20 31.46
CA LEU A 375 -20.89 21.13 31.59
C LEU A 375 -20.25 21.68 30.32
N VAL A 376 -19.14 22.41 30.43
CA VAL A 376 -18.25 22.67 29.29
C VAL A 376 -17.09 21.68 29.33
N TYR A 377 -16.91 20.90 28.27
CA TYR A 377 -15.85 19.92 28.15
C TYR A 377 -14.80 20.38 27.13
N PHE A 378 -13.57 20.63 27.61
CA PHE A 378 -12.48 21.20 26.82
C PHE A 378 -11.54 20.11 26.28
N TYR A 379 -11.35 20.07 24.98
CA TYR A 379 -10.25 19.37 24.33
C TYR A 379 -9.06 20.31 24.21
N VAL A 380 -7.99 20.06 24.96
CA VAL A 380 -6.87 20.99 25.07
C VAL A 380 -5.66 20.43 24.34
N ALA A 381 -5.22 21.13 23.30
CA ALA A 381 -3.97 20.86 22.62
C ALA A 381 -2.77 21.42 23.39
N PRO A 382 -1.57 20.81 23.29
CA PRO A 382 -0.39 21.24 24.05
C PRO A 382 0.01 22.69 23.79
N ASP A 383 -0.30 23.22 22.62
CA ASP A 383 0.04 24.58 22.21
C ASP A 383 -0.90 25.65 22.82
N SER A 384 -2.11 25.29 23.24
CA SER A 384 -3.19 26.26 23.50
C SER A 384 -3.63 26.30 24.96
N PHE A 385 -2.70 26.05 25.87
CA PHE A 385 -2.98 25.98 27.29
C PHE A 385 -3.49 27.30 27.88
N ASN A 386 -2.89 28.43 27.49
CA ASN A 386 -3.31 29.76 27.96
C ASN A 386 -4.75 30.09 27.56
N VAL A 387 -5.15 29.66 26.36
CA VAL A 387 -6.52 29.81 25.85
C VAL A 387 -7.51 29.03 26.72
N TYR A 388 -7.16 27.79 27.08
CA TYR A 388 -7.99 26.97 27.95
C TYR A 388 -8.19 27.61 29.32
N LEU A 389 -7.12 28.09 29.98
CA LEU A 389 -7.24 28.76 31.28
C LEU A 389 -8.18 29.97 31.22
N ALA A 390 -8.01 30.80 30.19
CA ALA A 390 -8.86 31.98 29.98
C ALA A 390 -10.32 31.61 29.69
N ALA A 391 -10.59 30.56 28.90
CA ALA A 391 -11.94 30.09 28.62
C ALA A 391 -12.61 29.43 29.83
N ARG A 392 -11.81 28.72 30.64
CA ARG A 392 -12.25 28.11 31.91
C ARG A 392 -12.63 29.17 32.93
N GLU A 393 -11.81 30.21 33.09
CA GLU A 393 -12.10 31.35 33.97
C GLU A 393 -13.47 31.97 33.66
N MET A 394 -13.80 32.14 32.37
CA MET A 394 -15.12 32.64 31.96
C MET A 394 -16.26 31.68 32.29
N SER A 395 -16.04 30.37 32.13
CA SER A 395 -17.03 29.35 32.46
C SER A 395 -17.31 29.30 33.97
N GLU A 396 -16.24 29.41 34.78
CA GLU A 396 -16.33 29.44 36.25
C GLU A 396 -17.00 30.73 36.75
N THR A 397 -16.77 31.87 36.10
CA THR A 397 -17.44 33.15 36.40
C THR A 397 -18.96 33.03 36.25
N LEU A 398 -19.44 32.21 35.30
CA LEU A 398 -20.86 31.93 35.08
C LEU A 398 -21.38 30.72 35.88
N ALA A 399 -20.56 30.19 36.80
CA ALA A 399 -20.85 29.02 37.64
C ALA A 399 -21.14 27.73 36.83
N ILE A 400 -20.58 27.59 35.64
CA ILE A 400 -20.72 26.39 34.80
C ILE A 400 -19.58 25.44 35.11
N LEU A 401 -19.87 24.14 35.22
CA LEU A 401 -18.85 23.13 35.46
C LEU A 401 -17.94 23.02 34.24
N ALA A 402 -16.64 22.79 34.48
CA ALA A 402 -15.64 22.61 33.42
C ALA A 402 -14.88 21.29 33.60
N GLY A 403 -14.85 20.48 32.54
CA GLY A 403 -14.03 19.28 32.40
C GLY A 403 -13.04 19.43 31.25
N TRP A 404 -11.98 18.64 31.20
CA TRP A 404 -11.01 18.71 30.11
C TRP A 404 -10.32 17.38 29.83
N THR A 405 -9.79 17.23 28.61
CA THR A 405 -8.89 16.15 28.20
C THR A 405 -7.82 16.68 27.25
N THR A 406 -6.68 15.99 27.18
CA THR A 406 -5.68 16.30 26.16
C THR A 406 -6.18 15.92 24.76
N PHE A 407 -5.80 16.72 23.77
CA PHE A 407 -6.08 16.47 22.36
C PHE A 407 -4.81 16.70 21.53
N THR A 408 -4.41 15.70 20.74
CA THR A 408 -3.16 15.74 19.97
C THR A 408 -3.37 15.51 18.47
N GLY A 409 -4.63 15.48 18.01
CA GLY A 409 -4.97 15.21 16.61
C GLY A 409 -5.27 16.44 15.76
N ASP A 410 -5.44 16.22 14.46
CA ASP A 410 -5.99 17.22 13.53
C ASP A 410 -7.49 17.14 13.35
N VAL A 411 -8.05 15.97 13.64
CA VAL A 411 -9.47 15.70 13.58
C VAL A 411 -9.94 15.34 14.97
N LEU A 412 -10.99 16.03 15.44
CA LEU A 412 -11.63 15.74 16.70
C LEU A 412 -12.68 14.66 16.52
N GLU A 413 -12.48 13.55 17.21
CA GLU A 413 -13.53 12.58 17.45
C GLU A 413 -14.22 12.93 18.77
N LEU A 414 -15.46 13.40 18.68
CA LEU A 414 -16.22 13.73 19.88
C LEU A 414 -16.46 12.43 20.67
N LYS A 415 -16.09 12.41 21.95
CA LYS A 415 -16.48 11.34 22.87
C LYS A 415 -17.70 11.85 23.63
N ALA A 416 -18.90 11.46 23.19
CA ALA A 416 -20.11 11.84 23.90
C ALA A 416 -20.13 11.19 25.29
N MET A 417 -20.47 11.97 26.32
CA MET A 417 -20.96 11.38 27.57
C MET A 417 -22.34 10.78 27.33
N SER A 418 -22.67 9.68 27.99
CA SER A 418 -23.90 8.92 27.78
C SER A 418 -25.13 9.76 28.13
N LEU A 419 -25.80 10.33 27.12
CA LEU A 419 -27.12 10.92 27.28
C LEU A 419 -28.17 9.95 26.72
N ARG A 420 -29.17 9.60 27.53
CA ARG A 420 -30.40 8.92 27.07
C ARG A 420 -31.50 9.96 26.94
N GLU A 421 -31.63 10.58 25.77
CA GLU A 421 -32.81 11.41 25.47
C GLU A 421 -33.60 10.86 24.29
N THR A 422 -34.92 10.94 24.43
CA THR A 422 -35.87 10.71 23.35
C THR A 422 -35.92 11.99 22.51
N ILE A 423 -35.12 12.05 21.44
CA ILE A 423 -35.13 13.21 20.54
C ILE A 423 -36.13 12.97 19.41
N SER A 424 -37.13 13.85 19.34
CA SER A 424 -38.10 13.87 18.25
C SER A 424 -37.44 14.43 16.99
N LEU A 425 -36.84 13.58 16.17
CA LEU A 425 -36.49 13.95 14.80
C LEU A 425 -37.67 13.73 13.87
N ASN A 426 -37.99 14.74 13.07
CA ASN A 426 -38.78 14.54 11.86
C ASN A 426 -37.88 13.85 10.83
N VAL A 427 -37.88 12.52 10.85
CA VAL A 427 -37.20 11.68 9.85
C VAL A 427 -38.08 11.49 8.60
N GLY A 428 -39.11 12.32 8.46
CA GLY A 428 -40.03 12.32 7.34
C GLY A 428 -39.46 13.08 6.16
N GLY A 429 -39.57 12.47 4.97
CA GLY A 429 -39.48 13.21 3.73
C GLY A 429 -38.26 12.91 2.88
N LEU A 430 -38.01 11.63 2.60
CA LEU A 430 -37.56 11.31 1.26
C LEU A 430 -38.82 11.09 0.41
N PRO A 431 -39.15 12.03 -0.51
CA PRO A 431 -40.38 11.95 -1.29
C PRO A 431 -40.45 10.62 -2.04
N ALA A 432 -41.65 10.07 -2.19
CA ALA A 432 -41.89 8.90 -3.05
C ALA A 432 -41.24 9.09 -4.45
N ALA A 433 -41.19 10.33 -4.94
CA ALA A 433 -40.50 10.70 -6.18
C ALA A 433 -38.98 10.44 -6.15
N GLU A 434 -38.29 10.72 -5.05
CA GLU A 434 -36.84 10.46 -4.92
C GLU A 434 -36.57 8.95 -4.80
N TYR A 435 -37.43 8.20 -4.11
CA TYR A 435 -37.34 6.74 -4.07
C TYR A 435 -37.51 6.12 -5.46
N ARG A 436 -38.48 6.64 -6.22
CA ARG A 436 -38.73 6.23 -7.60
C ARG A 436 -37.52 6.52 -8.50
N LYS A 437 -36.90 7.71 -8.40
CA LYS A 437 -35.67 8.02 -9.15
C LYS A 437 -34.54 7.03 -8.89
N ILE A 438 -34.38 6.58 -7.65
CA ILE A 438 -33.38 5.56 -7.31
C ILE A 438 -33.76 4.20 -7.88
N ALA A 439 -35.03 3.79 -7.79
CA ALA A 439 -35.48 2.55 -8.40
C ALA A 439 -35.34 2.54 -9.93
N ASP A 440 -35.59 3.68 -10.58
CA ASP A 440 -35.40 3.86 -12.02
C ASP A 440 -33.92 3.72 -12.40
N THR A 441 -33.00 4.27 -11.61
CA THR A 441 -31.56 4.29 -11.93
C THR A 441 -30.82 3.05 -11.41
N ALA A 442 -30.81 2.84 -10.10
CA ALA A 442 -30.11 1.74 -9.45
C ALA A 442 -30.77 0.38 -9.73
N GLY A 443 -32.11 0.35 -9.78
CA GLY A 443 -32.85 -0.87 -10.07
C GLY A 443 -32.54 -1.40 -11.48
N GLN A 444 -32.51 -0.52 -12.49
CA GLN A 444 -32.15 -0.90 -13.86
C GLN A 444 -30.69 -1.38 -13.96
N ALA A 445 -29.75 -0.69 -13.31
CA ALA A 445 -28.35 -1.10 -13.29
C ALA A 445 -28.16 -2.48 -12.64
N LEU A 446 -28.81 -2.74 -11.50
CA LEU A 446 -28.74 -4.02 -10.81
C LEU A 446 -29.48 -5.13 -11.56
N ALA A 447 -30.58 -4.81 -12.22
CA ALA A 447 -31.28 -5.73 -13.12
C ALA A 447 -30.40 -6.14 -14.30
N ALA A 448 -29.71 -5.18 -14.92
CA ALA A 448 -28.74 -5.44 -15.99
C ALA A 448 -27.57 -6.30 -15.48
N LYS A 449 -27.05 -6.01 -14.28
CA LYS A 449 -26.01 -6.83 -13.66
C LYS A 449 -26.48 -8.26 -13.35
N LEU A 450 -27.69 -8.44 -12.81
CA LEU A 450 -28.26 -9.76 -12.60
C LEU A 450 -28.39 -10.52 -13.92
N LYS A 451 -28.89 -9.85 -14.96
CA LYS A 451 -28.98 -10.41 -16.30
C LYS A 451 -27.62 -10.88 -16.81
N ASP A 452 -26.59 -10.04 -16.72
CA ASP A 452 -25.22 -10.36 -17.10
C ASP A 452 -24.62 -11.51 -16.26
N GLU A 453 -24.86 -11.55 -14.94
CA GLU A 453 -24.44 -12.66 -14.07
C GLU A 453 -25.12 -13.99 -14.44
N VAL A 454 -26.36 -13.97 -14.93
CA VAL A 454 -27.05 -15.20 -15.36
C VAL A 454 -26.67 -15.61 -16.78
N GLU A 455 -26.67 -14.68 -17.74
CA GLU A 455 -26.37 -14.97 -19.15
C GLU A 455 -24.92 -15.39 -19.36
N ASN A 456 -23.98 -14.76 -18.64
CA ASN A 456 -22.56 -15.08 -18.71
C ASN A 456 -22.09 -15.97 -17.56
N PHE A 457 -23.01 -16.68 -16.89
CA PHE A 457 -22.72 -17.46 -15.68
C PHE A 457 -21.59 -18.47 -15.90
N ASP A 458 -21.70 -19.33 -16.92
CA ASP A 458 -20.74 -20.39 -17.19
C ASP A 458 -19.36 -19.84 -17.57
N ALA A 459 -19.32 -18.77 -18.37
CA ALA A 459 -18.09 -18.10 -18.74
C ALA A 459 -17.38 -17.49 -17.52
N LYS A 460 -18.13 -16.87 -16.61
CA LYS A 460 -17.59 -16.28 -15.37
C LYS A 460 -17.16 -17.33 -14.35
N VAL A 461 -17.81 -18.48 -14.29
CA VAL A 461 -17.35 -19.63 -13.49
C VAL A 461 -16.06 -20.18 -14.07
N ALA A 462 -15.99 -20.40 -15.38
CA ALA A 462 -14.80 -20.90 -16.07
C ALA A 462 -13.59 -19.96 -15.90
N ALA A 463 -13.79 -18.64 -15.98
CA ALA A 463 -12.74 -17.64 -15.79
C ALA A 463 -12.19 -17.58 -14.36
N ALA A 464 -12.98 -18.01 -13.37
CA ALA A 464 -12.59 -18.03 -11.96
C ALA A 464 -11.87 -19.33 -11.54
N VAL A 465 -11.73 -20.30 -12.44
CA VAL A 465 -10.96 -21.53 -12.19
C VAL A 465 -9.46 -21.23 -12.27
N PRO A 466 -8.66 -21.59 -11.24
CA PRO A 466 -7.21 -21.42 -11.27
C PRO A 466 -6.56 -22.14 -12.46
N LYS A 467 -5.62 -21.46 -13.14
CA LYS A 467 -4.87 -22.04 -14.28
C LYS A 467 -3.93 -23.18 -13.86
N GLU A 468 -3.55 -23.21 -12.59
CA GLU A 468 -2.62 -24.18 -11.99
C GLU A 468 -3.27 -25.55 -11.73
N MET A 469 -4.61 -25.65 -11.78
CA MET A 469 -5.34 -26.89 -11.55
C MET A 469 -5.36 -27.75 -12.82
N THR A 470 -4.46 -28.74 -12.87
CA THR A 470 -4.23 -29.60 -14.04
C THR A 470 -5.04 -30.90 -14.00
N ASP A 471 -5.40 -31.41 -12.82
CA ASP A 471 -6.21 -32.63 -12.69
C ASP A 471 -7.67 -32.39 -13.14
N PRO A 472 -8.17 -33.09 -14.17
CA PRO A 472 -9.56 -32.97 -14.64
C PRO A 472 -10.60 -33.29 -13.57
N ALA A 473 -10.33 -34.23 -12.66
CA ALA A 473 -11.30 -34.65 -11.65
C ALA A 473 -11.45 -33.59 -10.54
N GLU A 474 -10.34 -33.08 -10.03
CA GLU A 474 -10.33 -31.94 -9.09
C GLU A 474 -10.92 -30.68 -9.71
N LYS A 475 -10.61 -30.41 -10.99
CA LYS A 475 -11.19 -29.30 -11.74
C LYS A 475 -12.71 -29.40 -11.85
N ALA A 476 -13.24 -30.57 -12.17
CA ALA A 476 -14.68 -30.79 -12.24
C ALA A 476 -15.37 -30.58 -10.87
N LYS A 477 -14.76 -31.10 -9.78
CA LYS A 477 -15.26 -30.92 -8.42
C LYS A 477 -15.22 -29.44 -7.98
N PHE A 478 -14.15 -28.73 -8.32
CA PHE A 478 -13.99 -27.31 -8.06
C PHE A 478 -15.04 -26.47 -8.79
N ILE A 479 -15.23 -26.72 -10.09
CA ILE A 479 -16.26 -26.05 -10.89
C ILE A 479 -17.64 -26.29 -10.27
N ALA A 480 -17.97 -27.53 -9.91
CA ALA A 480 -19.26 -27.84 -9.29
C ALA A 480 -19.48 -27.10 -7.96
N ALA A 481 -18.45 -27.02 -7.10
CA ALA A 481 -18.52 -26.31 -5.83
C ALA A 481 -18.68 -24.79 -6.04
N LEU A 482 -17.88 -24.19 -6.92
CA LEU A 482 -17.96 -22.77 -7.25
C LEU A 482 -19.29 -22.41 -7.92
N THR A 483 -19.80 -23.27 -8.79
CA THR A 483 -21.14 -23.12 -9.40
C THR A 483 -22.23 -23.12 -8.33
N ALA A 484 -22.17 -24.03 -7.36
CA ALA A 484 -23.14 -24.09 -6.28
C ALA A 484 -23.07 -22.86 -5.37
N GLU A 485 -21.87 -22.45 -4.96
CA GLU A 485 -21.64 -21.28 -4.12
C GLU A 485 -22.08 -19.99 -4.82
N ARG A 486 -21.75 -19.82 -6.11
CA ARG A 486 -22.16 -18.65 -6.87
C ARG A 486 -23.67 -18.60 -7.09
N LYS A 487 -24.33 -19.73 -7.35
CA LYS A 487 -25.80 -19.78 -7.45
C LYS A 487 -26.47 -19.44 -6.12
N ASP A 488 -26.00 -20.01 -5.02
CA ASP A 488 -26.50 -19.69 -3.68
C ASP A 488 -26.27 -18.21 -3.36
N TRP A 489 -25.12 -17.66 -3.76
CA TRP A 489 -24.86 -16.25 -3.63
C TRP A 489 -25.83 -15.41 -4.47
N ILE A 490 -26.01 -15.66 -5.77
CA ILE A 490 -26.94 -14.89 -6.61
C ILE A 490 -28.35 -14.95 -6.00
N TYR A 491 -28.76 -16.13 -5.52
CA TYR A 491 -30.07 -16.36 -4.93
C TYR A 491 -30.31 -15.63 -3.60
N ARG A 492 -29.37 -15.70 -2.66
CA ARG A 492 -29.53 -15.08 -1.34
C ARG A 492 -29.27 -13.59 -1.35
N ASN A 493 -28.48 -13.14 -2.30
CA ASN A 493 -27.90 -11.81 -2.30
C ASN A 493 -28.46 -10.97 -3.44
N LEU A 494 -28.07 -11.26 -4.69
CA LEU A 494 -28.33 -10.37 -5.81
C LEU A 494 -29.82 -10.25 -6.16
N GLN A 495 -30.54 -11.37 -6.30
CA GLN A 495 -31.96 -11.32 -6.74
C GLN A 495 -32.89 -10.63 -5.74
N PRO A 496 -32.85 -10.94 -4.43
CA PRO A 496 -33.72 -10.28 -3.46
C PRO A 496 -33.49 -8.78 -3.41
N TRP A 497 -32.27 -8.30 -3.71
CA TRP A 497 -32.01 -6.85 -3.70
C TRP A 497 -32.47 -6.12 -4.92
N VAL A 498 -32.39 -6.74 -6.10
CA VAL A 498 -33.01 -6.15 -7.29
C VAL A 498 -34.49 -5.93 -6.99
N ARG A 499 -35.18 -6.91 -6.40
CA ARG A 499 -36.60 -6.79 -6.03
C ARG A 499 -36.85 -5.76 -4.93
N ALA A 500 -36.10 -5.81 -3.84
CA ALA A 500 -36.30 -4.95 -2.66
C ALA A 500 -36.27 -3.44 -2.99
N ILE A 501 -35.49 -3.04 -4.01
CA ILE A 501 -35.43 -1.65 -4.49
C ILE A 501 -36.78 -1.19 -5.05
N TYR A 502 -37.39 -2.02 -5.89
CA TYR A 502 -38.69 -1.73 -6.48
C TYR A 502 -39.83 -1.89 -5.46
N GLU A 503 -39.77 -2.91 -4.59
CA GLU A 503 -40.72 -3.13 -3.49
C GLU A 503 -40.75 -1.94 -2.53
N SER A 504 -39.57 -1.45 -2.11
CA SER A 504 -39.46 -0.28 -1.24
C SER A 504 -39.99 0.99 -1.92
N ALA A 505 -39.70 1.19 -3.20
CA ALA A 505 -40.21 2.35 -3.94
C ALA A 505 -41.73 2.31 -4.17
N PHE A 506 -42.33 1.12 -4.24
CA PHE A 506 -43.79 0.95 -4.24
C PHE A 506 -44.40 1.27 -2.89
N ALA A 507 -43.84 0.71 -1.82
CA ALA A 507 -44.41 0.85 -0.48
C ALA A 507 -44.29 2.28 0.07
N VAL A 508 -43.20 2.99 -0.20
CA VAL A 508 -43.00 4.38 0.26
C VAL A 508 -44.00 5.36 -0.37
N ALA A 509 -44.64 5.03 -1.50
CA ALA A 509 -45.66 5.88 -2.11
C ALA A 509 -46.93 6.04 -1.25
N GLU A 510 -47.16 5.15 -0.28
CA GLU A 510 -48.38 5.14 0.55
C GLU A 510 -48.14 5.55 2.01
N VAL A 511 -46.88 5.67 2.46
CA VAL A 511 -46.54 5.98 3.86
C VAL A 511 -46.49 7.51 4.07
N ASN A 512 -47.57 8.08 4.63
CA ASN A 512 -47.58 9.44 5.18
C ASN A 512 -47.70 9.40 6.70
N GLY A 513 -46.78 10.05 7.40
CA GLY A 513 -46.93 10.29 8.84
C GLY A 513 -45.68 10.84 9.51
N ASP A 514 -45.83 11.96 10.24
CA ASP A 514 -44.84 12.43 11.20
C ASP A 514 -44.89 11.55 12.45
N LYS A 515 -43.75 11.02 12.90
CA LYS A 515 -43.64 10.39 14.23
C LYS A 515 -42.29 10.63 14.90
N GLN A 516 -42.37 10.73 16.22
CA GLN A 516 -41.26 10.87 17.14
C GLN A 516 -40.50 9.55 17.31
N VAL A 517 -39.17 9.60 17.33
CA VAL A 517 -38.30 8.42 17.51
C VAL A 517 -37.61 8.49 18.88
N ARG A 518 -37.54 7.37 19.58
CA ARG A 518 -36.73 7.21 20.80
C ARG A 518 -35.37 6.65 20.41
N ILE A 519 -34.30 7.43 20.61
CA ILE A 519 -32.95 7.04 20.24
C ILE A 519 -32.11 6.84 21.50
N ASP A 520 -31.65 5.62 21.74
CA ASP A 520 -30.59 5.37 22.73
C ASP A 520 -29.24 5.70 22.07
N VAL A 521 -28.83 6.98 22.04
CA VAL A 521 -27.61 7.41 21.33
C VAL A 521 -26.36 7.12 22.16
N HIS A 522 -25.39 6.44 21.54
CA HIS A 522 -24.04 6.23 22.07
C HIS A 522 -23.03 6.77 21.03
N PRO A 523 -21.90 7.35 21.51
CA PRO A 523 -21.05 8.41 20.88
C PRO A 523 -21.64 9.25 19.72
N PRO A 524 -20.89 10.12 18.99
CA PRO A 524 -21.43 10.94 17.88
C PRO A 524 -21.60 10.07 16.63
N GLU A 525 -22.33 8.97 16.77
CA GLU A 525 -22.79 8.19 15.66
C GLU A 525 -23.93 8.95 14.99
N ILE A 526 -23.90 9.04 13.67
CA ILE A 526 -25.01 9.64 12.94
C ILE A 526 -26.19 8.68 13.08
N PRO A 527 -27.28 9.07 13.77
CA PRO A 527 -28.36 8.17 14.06
C PRO A 527 -28.94 7.69 12.74
N PHE A 528 -29.30 6.41 12.72
CA PHE A 528 -30.09 5.82 11.64
C PHE A 528 -29.42 5.87 10.26
N THR A 529 -28.12 6.18 10.21
CA THR A 529 -27.33 6.19 8.99
C THR A 529 -26.28 5.10 9.05
N ARG A 530 -26.38 4.16 8.10
CA ARG A 530 -25.44 3.07 7.90
C ARG A 530 -24.85 3.16 6.50
N LEU A 531 -23.57 2.83 6.40
CA LEU A 531 -22.85 2.70 5.15
C LEU A 531 -23.00 1.31 4.60
N PHE A 532 -23.05 1.27 3.29
CA PHE A 532 -23.07 0.03 2.57
C PHE A 532 -21.75 -0.20 1.83
N THR A 533 -21.16 -1.37 2.07
CA THR A 533 -20.07 -1.91 1.25
C THR A 533 -20.53 -3.14 0.53
N GLY A 534 -20.40 -3.11 -0.79
CA GLY A 534 -20.72 -4.25 -1.61
C GLY A 534 -19.89 -5.48 -1.29
N SER A 535 -20.54 -6.61 -1.05
CA SER A 535 -19.84 -7.90 -1.09
C SER A 535 -19.64 -8.30 -2.55
N PRO A 536 -18.42 -8.59 -3.02
CA PRO A 536 -18.24 -9.16 -4.34
C PRO A 536 -18.84 -10.58 -4.40
N PRO A 537 -19.08 -11.13 -5.61
CA PRO A 537 -19.33 -12.56 -5.76
C PRO A 537 -18.21 -13.38 -5.12
N PRO A 538 -18.51 -14.61 -4.64
CA PRO A 538 -17.50 -15.46 -4.02
C PRO A 538 -16.30 -15.59 -4.95
N SER A 539 -15.13 -15.25 -4.43
CA SER A 539 -13.87 -15.46 -5.12
C SER A 539 -13.54 -16.96 -5.16
N ALA A 540 -12.56 -17.34 -5.96
CA ALA A 540 -12.10 -18.72 -6.06
C ALA A 540 -11.95 -19.35 -4.66
N PRO A 541 -12.63 -20.47 -4.35
CA PRO A 541 -12.45 -21.14 -3.07
C PRO A 541 -10.98 -21.48 -2.90
N LYS A 542 -10.44 -21.22 -1.70
CA LYS A 542 -9.03 -21.52 -1.43
C LYS A 542 -8.81 -23.02 -1.67
N PRO A 543 -7.80 -23.41 -2.46
CA PRO A 543 -7.48 -24.83 -2.59
C PRO A 543 -7.26 -25.41 -1.19
N PRO A 544 -7.59 -26.70 -0.98
CA PRO A 544 -7.28 -27.36 0.27
C PRO A 544 -5.80 -27.10 0.59
N PRO A 545 -5.47 -26.74 1.85
CA PRO A 545 -4.09 -26.41 2.20
C PRO A 545 -3.20 -27.56 1.78
N ASP A 546 -2.19 -27.26 0.95
CA ASP A 546 -1.24 -28.26 0.48
C ASP A 546 -0.69 -29.00 1.70
N PRO A 547 -0.89 -30.33 1.80
CA PRO A 547 -0.41 -31.11 2.94
C PRO A 547 1.12 -31.01 3.12
N ASN A 548 1.85 -30.58 2.09
CA ASN A 548 3.29 -30.38 2.10
C ASN A 548 3.72 -28.90 2.25
N ALA A 549 2.79 -27.94 2.32
CA ALA A 549 3.16 -26.55 2.52
C ALA A 549 3.73 -26.35 3.94
N PRO A 550 4.88 -25.65 4.08
CA PRO A 550 5.47 -25.39 5.39
C PRO A 550 4.49 -24.58 6.23
N LYS A 551 4.21 -25.08 7.45
CA LYS A 551 3.31 -24.40 8.40
C LYS A 551 3.73 -22.93 8.53
N PRO A 552 2.80 -21.97 8.42
CA PRO A 552 3.13 -20.56 8.55
C PRO A 552 3.80 -20.32 9.89
N LYS A 553 4.96 -19.65 9.88
CA LYS A 553 5.69 -19.32 11.11
C LYS A 553 4.73 -18.61 12.07
N PRO A 554 4.72 -18.99 13.36
CA PRO A 554 3.89 -18.31 14.35
C PRO A 554 4.20 -16.81 14.30
N ARG A 555 3.15 -15.98 14.25
CA ARG A 555 3.33 -14.52 14.34
C ARG A 555 4.16 -14.22 15.59
N PRO A 556 5.19 -13.35 15.49
CA PRO A 556 5.92 -12.92 16.67
C PRO A 556 4.93 -12.34 17.68
N ALA A 557 5.07 -12.73 18.94
CA ALA A 557 4.26 -12.21 20.02
C ALA A 557 4.31 -10.68 19.98
N ALA A 558 3.14 -10.04 20.04
CA ALA A 558 3.07 -8.59 20.14
C ALA A 558 3.94 -8.14 21.33
N PRO A 559 4.71 -7.04 21.20
CA PRO A 559 5.44 -6.49 22.34
C PRO A 559 4.41 -6.21 23.45
N PRO A 560 4.80 -6.41 24.74
CA PRO A 560 3.89 -6.22 25.86
C PRO A 560 3.42 -4.77 25.88
N GLY A 561 2.24 -4.53 25.32
CA GLY A 561 1.55 -3.27 25.39
C GLY A 561 1.19 -3.01 26.86
N THR A 562 1.59 -1.85 27.34
CA THR A 562 1.19 -1.28 28.63
C THR A 562 -0.33 -1.37 28.75
N ARG A 563 -0.81 -2.30 29.58
CA ARG A 563 -2.19 -2.33 30.01
C ARG A 563 -2.43 -1.04 30.80
N LEU A 564 -3.26 -0.16 30.25
CA LEU A 564 -3.93 0.86 31.04
C LEU A 564 -4.83 0.14 32.03
N ILE A 565 -4.44 0.20 33.31
CA ILE A 565 -5.31 -0.09 34.45
C ILE A 565 -6.26 1.11 34.51
N LEU A 566 -7.54 0.87 34.25
CA LEU A 566 -8.62 1.79 34.58
C LEU A 566 -9.20 1.30 35.91
N ASP A 567 -8.86 1.99 36.99
CA ASP A 567 -9.77 2.20 38.12
C ASP A 567 -10.58 3.47 37.86
#